data_AF-A0A1F8QNA5-F1
#
_entry.id   AF-A0A1F8QNA5-F1
#
_cell.length_a   1.000
_cell.length_b   1.000
_cell.length_c   1.000
_cell.angle_alpha   90.00
_cell.angle_beta   90.00
_cell.angle_gamma   90.00
#
_symmetry.space_group_name_H-M   'P 1'
#
loop_
_entity.id
_entity.type
_entity.pdbx_description
1 polymer ?
#
loop_
_entity_poly.entity_id
_entity_poly.type
_entity_poly.pdbx_seq_one_letter_code
_entity_poly.pdbx_strand_id
1 'polypeptide(L)'
;MQVVGEAADWPTALAKAPATRPDMLMVEWGLVAAGSGGDLTELRLACPAAVVIVLVSHLSAREQAALSAGADVFINKGETSDRVADRLRDAVASIGP
;
A
#
# COMPACT_ATOMS: atom_id res chain seq x y z
N MET A 1 3.44 -12.48 11.11
CA MET A 1 2.62 -11.89 10.03
C MET A 1 2.06 -13.02 9.19
N GLN A 2 0.79 -12.97 8.81
CA GLN A 2 0.16 -13.95 7.93
C GLN A 2 -0.30 -13.23 6.67
N VAL A 3 -0.02 -13.80 5.49
CA VAL A 3 -0.58 -13.30 4.23
C VAL A 3 -1.99 -13.85 4.08
N VAL A 4 -2.99 -12.97 4.07
CA VAL A 4 -4.42 -13.34 4.00
C VAL A 4 -4.99 -13.27 2.58
N GLY A 5 -4.22 -12.78 1.61
CA GLY A 5 -4.61 -12.73 0.21
C GLY A 5 -3.55 -12.08 -0.67
N GLU A 6 -3.62 -12.41 -1.96
CA GLU A 6 -2.77 -11.85 -3.01
C GLU A 6 -3.63 -11.52 -4.25
N ALA A 7 -3.22 -10.47 -4.97
CA ALA A 7 -3.84 -10.01 -6.20
C ALA A 7 -2.74 -9.55 -7.18
N ALA A 8 -2.86 -9.94 -8.44
CA ALA A 8 -1.91 -9.58 -9.50
C ALA A 8 -2.32 -8.29 -10.25
N ASP A 9 -3.53 -7.80 -10.02
CA ASP A 9 -4.12 -6.64 -10.66
C ASP A 9 -5.02 -5.87 -9.70
N TRP A 10 -5.25 -4.60 -10.03
CA TRP A 10 -5.99 -3.65 -9.19
C TRP A 10 -7.47 -4.02 -8.98
N PRO A 11 -8.25 -4.43 -10.02
CA PRO A 11 -9.63 -4.86 -9.82
C PRO A 11 -9.75 -6.03 -8.84
N THR A 12 -8.85 -7.01 -8.93
CA THR A 12 -8.82 -8.15 -8.01
C THR A 12 -8.44 -7.72 -6.60
N ALA A 13 -7.51 -6.76 -6.45
CA ALA A 13 -7.12 -6.23 -5.15
C ALA A 13 -8.29 -5.53 -4.45
N LEU A 14 -9.01 -4.65 -5.15
CA LEU A 14 -10.20 -3.96 -4.65
C LEU A 14 -11.31 -4.94 -4.26
N ALA A 15 -11.53 -6.00 -5.03
CA ALA A 15 -12.55 -6.99 -4.73
C ALA A 15 -12.20 -7.88 -3.51
N LYS A 16 -10.92 -8.28 -3.37
CA LYS A 16 -10.50 -9.23 -2.33
C LYS A 16 -10.22 -8.56 -0.98
N ALA A 17 -9.62 -7.38 -0.97
CA ALA A 17 -9.13 -6.76 0.27
C ALA A 17 -10.22 -6.61 1.35
N PRO A 18 -11.44 -6.12 1.06
CA PRO A 18 -12.46 -5.99 2.10
C PRO A 18 -12.94 -7.34 2.63
N ALA A 19 -12.96 -8.37 1.78
CA ALA A 19 -13.40 -9.71 2.13
C ALA A 19 -12.40 -10.44 3.04
N THR A 20 -11.09 -10.17 2.88
CA THR A 20 -10.04 -10.79 3.70
C THR A 20 -9.71 -9.99 4.96
N ARG A 21 -10.24 -8.77 5.10
CA ARG A 21 -10.07 -7.87 6.25
C ARG A 21 -8.60 -7.76 6.72
N PRO A 22 -7.67 -7.36 5.84
CA PRO A 22 -6.27 -7.25 6.20
C PRO A 22 -6.03 -6.07 7.13
N ASP A 23 -5.12 -6.22 8.08
CA ASP A 23 -4.61 -5.11 8.90
C ASP A 23 -3.56 -4.28 8.13
N MET A 24 -3.01 -4.83 7.04
CA MET A 24 -1.99 -4.20 6.21
C MET A 24 -2.15 -4.59 4.74
N LEU A 25 -2.01 -3.62 3.85
CA LEU A 25 -2.06 -3.77 2.40
C LEU A 25 -0.74 -3.29 1.80
N MET A 26 -0.04 -4.16 1.07
CA MET A 26 1.08 -3.78 0.21
C MET A 26 0.59 -3.67 -1.23
N VAL A 27 0.68 -2.47 -1.80
CA VAL A 27 0.18 -2.14 -3.13
C VAL A 27 1.33 -1.74 -4.03
N GLU A 28 1.39 -2.33 -5.23
CA GLU A 28 2.33 -1.91 -6.25
C GLU A 28 1.88 -0.62 -6.94
N TRP A 29 2.71 0.44 -6.92
CA TRP A 29 2.34 1.70 -7.59
C TRP A 29 2.06 1.52 -9.08
N GLY A 30 2.84 0.70 -9.78
CA GLY A 30 2.61 0.40 -11.20
C GLY A 30 1.26 -0.27 -11.50
N LEU A 31 0.57 -0.81 -10.48
CA LEU A 31 -0.77 -1.41 -10.62
C LEU A 31 -1.89 -0.42 -10.28
N VAL A 32 -1.62 0.66 -9.56
CA VAL A 32 -2.63 1.68 -9.24
C VAL A 32 -3.04 2.35 -10.54
N ALA A 33 -4.29 2.14 -10.97
CA ALA A 33 -4.73 2.62 -12.26
C ALA A 33 -4.70 4.17 -12.27
N ALA A 34 -4.28 4.71 -13.41
CA ALA A 34 -4.31 6.12 -13.74
C ALA A 34 -3.29 7.08 -13.06
N GLY A 35 -2.41 6.64 -12.15
CA GLY A 35 -1.32 7.49 -11.63
C GLY A 35 -1.78 8.78 -10.94
N SER A 36 -3.07 8.87 -10.59
CA SER A 36 -3.72 10.05 -10.00
C SER A 36 -4.01 9.88 -8.50
N GLY A 37 -3.82 8.68 -7.95
CA GLY A 37 -4.07 8.36 -6.54
C GLY A 37 -5.54 8.15 -6.16
N GLY A 38 -6.52 8.42 -7.06
CA GLY A 38 -7.94 8.23 -6.77
C GLY A 38 -8.32 6.79 -6.40
N ASP A 39 -7.64 5.83 -7.02
CA ASP A 39 -7.73 4.41 -6.72
C ASP A 39 -7.35 4.09 -5.26
N LEU A 40 -6.28 4.70 -4.73
CA LEU A 40 -5.88 4.49 -3.34
C LEU A 40 -6.94 5.01 -2.35
N THR A 41 -7.68 6.06 -2.72
CA THR A 41 -8.81 6.55 -1.92
C THR A 41 -9.93 5.51 -1.85
N GLU A 42 -10.27 4.86 -2.96
CA GLU A 42 -11.29 3.79 -2.97
C GLU A 42 -10.88 2.62 -2.08
N LEU A 43 -9.61 2.18 -2.17
CA LEU A 43 -9.09 1.12 -1.33
C LEU A 43 -9.10 1.50 0.15
N ARG A 44 -8.76 2.76 0.49
CA ARG A 44 -8.84 3.27 1.87
C ARG A 44 -10.28 3.25 2.39
N LEU A 45 -11.26 3.66 1.58
CA LEU A 45 -12.67 3.61 1.99
C LEU A 45 -13.14 2.18 2.23
N ALA A 46 -12.67 1.22 1.44
CA ALA A 46 -13.03 -0.18 1.57
C ALA A 46 -12.34 -0.87 2.77
N CYS A 47 -11.12 -0.42 3.12
CA CYS A 47 -10.31 -0.94 4.22
C CYS A 47 -9.79 0.20 5.13
N PRO A 48 -10.66 0.87 5.90
CA PRO A 48 -10.30 2.12 6.59
C PRO A 48 -9.30 1.96 7.74
N ALA A 49 -9.21 0.76 8.31
CA ALA A 49 -8.29 0.44 9.40
C ALA A 49 -6.97 -0.20 8.92
N ALA A 50 -6.86 -0.52 7.62
CA ALA A 50 -5.68 -1.18 7.11
C ALA A 50 -4.55 -0.16 6.88
N VAL A 51 -3.33 -0.53 7.29
CA VAL A 51 -2.12 0.21 6.93
C VAL A 51 -1.85 0.01 5.44
N VAL A 52 -1.90 1.08 4.65
CA VAL A 52 -1.66 1.06 3.21
C VAL A 52 -0.21 1.43 2.91
N ILE A 53 0.55 0.45 2.46
CA ILE A 53 1.97 0.57 2.10
C ILE A 53 2.08 0.49 0.58
N VAL A 54 2.67 1.50 -0.04
CA VAL A 54 2.88 1.51 -1.50
C VAL A 54 4.32 1.16 -1.83
N LEU A 55 4.49 0.14 -2.68
CA LEU A 55 5.75 -0.26 -3.26
C LEU A 55 6.04 0.56 -4.52
N VAL A 56 7.26 1.07 -4.62
CA VAL A 56 7.68 1.94 -5.71
C VAL A 56 9.05 1.54 -6.24
N SER A 57 9.22 1.52 -7.56
CA SER A 57 10.55 1.29 -8.17
C SER A 57 11.35 2.59 -8.22
N HIS A 58 10.74 3.63 -8.79
CA HIS A 58 11.28 4.98 -8.94
C HIS A 58 10.12 5.96 -8.76
N LEU A 59 10.33 7.06 -8.03
CA LEU A 59 9.35 8.13 -7.92
C LEU A 59 9.99 9.45 -8.33
N SER A 60 9.29 10.19 -9.17
CA SER A 60 9.46 11.62 -9.29
C SER A 60 8.78 12.34 -8.10
N ALA A 61 9.23 13.56 -7.82
CA ALA A 61 8.63 14.40 -6.76
C ALA A 61 7.11 14.62 -6.96
N ARG A 62 6.62 14.57 -8.20
CA ARG A 62 5.21 14.71 -8.54
C ARG A 62 4.39 13.49 -8.12
N GLU A 63 4.93 12.28 -8.31
CA GLU A 63 4.27 11.05 -7.91
C GLU A 63 4.23 10.92 -6.38
N GLN A 64 5.31 11.34 -5.70
CA GLN A 64 5.33 11.42 -4.24
C GLN A 64 4.19 12.29 -3.70
N ALA A 65 3.94 13.46 -4.30
CA ALA A 65 2.88 14.37 -3.89
C ALA A 65 1.47 13.83 -4.14
N ALA A 66 1.24 13.16 -5.27
CA ALA A 66 -0.05 12.52 -5.59
C ALA A 66 -0.34 11.31 -4.67
N LEU A 67 0.70 10.60 -4.28
CA LEU A 67 0.64 9.42 -3.41
C LEU A 67 0.37 9.74 -1.94
N SER A 68 0.83 10.90 -1.45
CA SER A 68 0.54 11.40 -0.09
C SER A 68 -0.96 11.56 0.20
N ALA A 69 -1.83 11.47 -0.81
CA ALA A 69 -3.28 11.56 -0.64
C ALA A 69 -3.96 10.27 -0.13
N GLY A 70 -3.27 9.12 -0.05
CA GLY A 70 -3.92 7.86 0.37
C GLY A 70 -3.04 6.73 0.92
N ALA A 71 -1.72 6.82 0.80
CA ALA A 71 -0.79 5.84 1.40
C ALA A 71 -0.30 6.30 2.78
N ASP A 72 -0.10 5.36 3.69
CA ASP A 72 0.51 5.65 5.00
C ASP A 72 2.05 5.62 4.91
N VAL A 73 2.61 4.67 4.13
CA VAL A 73 4.06 4.47 3.99
C VAL A 73 4.45 4.10 2.56
N PHE A 74 5.66 4.48 2.16
CA PHE A 74 6.29 4.06 0.90
C PHE A 74 7.53 3.20 1.15
N ILE A 75 7.72 2.17 0.31
CA ILE A 75 8.90 1.31 0.33
C ILE A 75 9.47 1.20 -1.08
N ASN A 76 10.78 1.42 -1.22
CA ASN A 76 11.43 1.22 -2.52
C ASN A 76 11.71 -0.28 -2.74
N LYS A 77 11.37 -0.81 -3.92
CA LYS A 77 11.59 -2.22 -4.26
C LYS A 77 13.06 -2.65 -4.29
N GLY A 78 13.97 -1.71 -4.48
CA GLY A 78 15.40 -1.94 -4.45
C GLY A 78 15.96 -2.08 -3.03
N GLU A 79 15.15 -1.90 -1.99
CA GLU A 79 15.56 -2.15 -0.61
C GLU A 79 15.76 -3.65 -0.36
N THR A 80 16.68 -3.97 0.54
CA THR A 80 16.90 -5.36 0.96
C THR A 80 15.71 -5.86 1.79
N SER A 81 15.50 -7.16 1.82
CA SER A 81 14.39 -7.77 2.58
C SER A 81 14.40 -7.38 4.07
N ASP A 82 15.58 -7.24 4.68
CA ASP A 82 15.71 -6.79 6.08
C ASP A 82 15.23 -5.35 6.26
N ARG A 83 15.58 -4.46 5.31
CA ARG A 83 15.13 -3.05 5.34
C ARG A 83 13.62 -2.94 5.12
N VAL A 84 13.06 -3.76 4.23
CA VAL A 84 11.62 -3.85 4.05
C VAL A 84 10.96 -4.31 5.36
N ALA A 85 11.47 -5.36 6.00
CA ALA A 85 10.93 -5.86 7.26
C ALA A 85 10.96 -4.81 8.37
N ASP A 86 12.03 -4.03 8.49
CA ASP A 86 12.13 -2.93 9.44
C ASP A 86 11.07 -1.86 9.18
N ARG A 87 10.91 -1.42 7.92
CA ARG A 87 9.89 -0.45 7.54
C ARG A 87 8.46 -0.91 7.81
N LEU A 88 8.17 -2.20 7.60
CA LEU A 88 6.85 -2.75 7.92
C LEU A 88 6.54 -2.67 9.42
N ARG A 89 7.55 -2.90 10.28
CA ARG A 89 7.38 -2.76 11.74
C ARG A 89 7.19 -1.31 12.15
N ASP A 90 7.98 -0.40 11.56
CA ASP A 90 7.87 1.04 11.83
C ASP A 90 6.50 1.60 11.40
N ALA A 91 5.97 1.13 10.27
CA ALA A 91 4.64 1.51 9.77
C ALA A 91 3.53 1.16 10.76
N VAL A 92 3.59 -0.04 11.35
CA VAL A 92 2.60 -0.46 12.36
C VAL A 92 2.77 0.32 13.67
N ALA A 93 4.01 0.62 14.06
CA ALA A 93 4.29 1.35 15.29
C ALA A 93 3.90 2.84 15.23
N SER A 94 3.94 3.46 14.03
CA SER A 94 3.63 4.88 13.86
C SER A 94 2.14 5.19 13.74
N ILE A 95 1.32 4.19 13.41
CA ILE A 95 -0.13 4.29 13.25
C ILE A 95 -0.82 3.74 14.51
N GLY A 96 -0.39 4.20 15.69
CA GLY A 96 -0.84 3.71 17.01
C GLY A 96 -2.36 3.53 17.15
N PRO A 97 -2.82 2.71 18.13
CA PRO A 97 -4.18 2.17 18.22
C PRO A 97 -5.30 3.21 18.28
#